data_AF-A0A151AY82-F1
#
_entry.id   AF-A0A151AY82-F1
#
_cell.length_a   1.000
_cell.length_b   1.000
_cell.length_c   1.000
_cell.angle_alpha   90.00
_cell.angle_beta   90.00
_cell.angle_gamma   90.00
#
_symmetry.space_group_name_H-M   'P 1'
#
loop_
_entity.id
_entity.type
_entity.pdbx_description
1 polymer ?
#
loop_
_entity_poly.entity_id
_entity_poly.type
_entity_poly.pdbx_seq_one_letter_code
_entity_poly.pdbx_strand_id
1 'polypeptide(L)'
;MTAELLALFTTAFMVGLSGALMPGPLLTLAIEESTRRGAGAGPLLVLGHGLLELLMLFLLLLGLGSFLAHPTVSRVVAVLGGAVLLWLGTDMIRSAMAG
;
A
#
# COMPACT_ATOMS: atom_id res chain seq x y z
N MET A 1 -26.80 -13.89 3.72
CA MET A 1 -26.59 -13.24 2.41
C MET A 1 -26.50 -11.72 2.47
N THR A 2 -27.57 -10.93 2.68
CA THR A 2 -27.45 -9.45 2.67
C THR A 2 -26.58 -8.90 3.81
N ALA A 3 -26.73 -9.43 5.03
CA ALA A 3 -25.90 -9.06 6.17
C ALA A 3 -24.41 -9.39 5.97
N GLU A 4 -24.10 -10.49 5.28
CA GLU A 4 -22.71 -10.91 5.00
C GLU A 4 -22.06 -10.01 3.94
N LEU A 5 -22.79 -9.62 2.90
CA LEU A 5 -22.29 -8.66 1.90
C LEU A 5 -22.01 -7.30 2.52
N LEU A 6 -22.90 -6.83 3.41
CA LEU A 6 -22.68 -5.58 4.14
C LEU A 6 -21.46 -5.68 5.07
N ALA A 7 -21.29 -6.80 5.76
CA ALA A 7 -20.12 -7.05 6.60
C ALA A 7 -18.83 -7.04 5.78
N LEU A 8 -18.81 -7.76 4.64
CA LEU A 8 -17.64 -7.82 3.75
C LEU A 8 -17.30 -6.44 3.16
N PHE A 9 -18.31 -5.69 2.72
CA PHE A 9 -18.11 -4.32 2.23
C PHE A 9 -17.51 -3.42 3.31
N THR A 10 -18.09 -3.45 4.51
CA THR A 10 -17.66 -2.57 5.60
C THR A 10 -16.25 -2.92 6.07
N THR A 11 -15.92 -4.20 6.20
CA THR A 11 -14.57 -4.62 6.60
C THR A 11 -13.54 -4.32 5.52
N ALA A 12 -13.83 -4.63 4.25
CA ALA A 12 -12.94 -4.31 3.14
C ALA A 12 -12.70 -2.80 3.01
N PHE A 13 -13.77 -2.00 3.12
CA PHE A 13 -13.68 -0.54 3.09
C PHE A 13 -12.83 -0.01 4.24
N MET A 14 -13.08 -0.45 5.48
CA MET A 14 -12.31 0.02 6.65
C MET A 14 -10.84 -0.38 6.58
N VAL A 15 -10.54 -1.61 6.12
CA VAL A 15 -9.16 -2.07 5.94
C VAL A 15 -8.45 -1.25 4.85
N GLY A 16 -9.09 -1.04 3.70
CA GLY A 16 -8.53 -0.23 2.61
C GLY A 16 -8.36 1.24 2.99
N LEU A 17 -9.35 1.81 3.67
CA LEU A 17 -9.31 3.20 4.16
C LEU A 17 -8.19 3.40 5.19
N SER A 18 -8.02 2.46 6.12
CA SER A 18 -6.92 2.50 7.09
C SER A 18 -5.55 2.53 6.40
N GLY A 19 -5.35 1.69 5.38
CA GLY A 19 -4.13 1.69 4.58
C GLY A 19 -3.90 3.01 3.84
N ALA A 20 -4.94 3.56 3.23
CA ALA A 20 -4.86 4.82 2.49
C ALA A 20 -4.62 6.05 3.38
N LEU A 21 -5.15 6.05 4.61
CA LEU A 21 -4.99 7.13 5.59
C LEU A 21 -3.72 7.02 6.42
N MET A 22 -3.00 5.89 6.36
CA MET A 22 -1.73 5.74 7.08
C MET A 22 -0.77 6.84 6.63
N PRO A 23 -0.17 7.62 7.55
CA PRO A 23 0.84 8.58 7.17
C PRO A 23 1.93 7.81 6.43
N GLY A 24 2.31 8.29 5.24
CA GLY A 24 3.18 7.54 4.36
C GLY A 24 3.43 8.27 3.05
N PRO A 25 4.44 7.82 2.27
CA PRO A 25 4.86 8.52 1.05
C PRO A 25 3.72 8.72 0.04
N LEU A 26 2.82 7.73 -0.11
CA LEU A 26 1.70 7.84 -1.04
C LEU A 26 0.64 8.85 -0.58
N LEU A 27 0.35 8.92 0.72
CA LEU A 27 -0.57 9.92 1.25
C LEU A 27 0.03 11.33 1.13
N THR A 28 1.32 11.49 1.45
CA THR A 28 2.04 12.77 1.27
C THR A 28 2.00 13.22 -0.19
N LEU A 29 2.30 12.33 -1.14
CA LEU A 29 2.20 12.61 -2.57
C LEU A 29 0.77 12.91 -3.00
N ALA A 30 -0.23 12.24 -2.44
CA ALA A 30 -1.63 12.52 -2.72
C ALA A 30 -2.04 13.93 -2.25
N ILE A 31 -1.57 14.38 -1.09
CA ILE A 31 -1.81 15.73 -0.59
C ILE A 31 -1.10 16.77 -1.48
N GLU A 32 0.20 16.58 -1.75
CA GLU A 32 0.99 17.49 -2.58
C GLU A 32 0.40 17.60 -4.00
N GLU A 33 0.10 16.48 -4.65
CA GLU A 33 -0.43 16.50 -6.00
C GLU A 33 -1.88 16.98 -6.05
N SER A 34 -2.69 16.72 -5.02
CA SER A 34 -4.07 17.25 -4.97
C SER A 34 -4.08 18.77 -4.82
N THR A 35 -3.12 19.34 -4.08
CA THR A 35 -2.97 20.81 -4.02
C THR A 35 -2.47 21.41 -5.33
N ARG A 36 -1.66 20.68 -6.12
CA ARG A 36 -1.08 21.18 -7.38
C ARG A 36 -1.93 20.93 -8.63
N ARG A 37 -2.55 19.76 -8.76
CA ARG A 37 -3.34 19.30 -9.93
C ARG A 37 -4.84 19.15 -9.64
N GLY A 38 -5.29 19.43 -8.42
CA GLY A 38 -6.68 19.33 -8.01
C GLY A 38 -7.13 17.90 -7.69
N ALA A 39 -8.45 17.73 -7.48
CA ALA A 39 -9.05 16.48 -6.97
C ALA A 39 -8.82 15.23 -7.85
N GLY A 40 -8.44 15.40 -9.13
CA GLY A 40 -8.12 14.30 -10.03
C GLY A 40 -6.83 13.56 -9.69
N ALA A 41 -5.94 14.14 -8.88
CA ALA A 41 -4.67 13.54 -8.50
C ALA A 41 -4.85 12.23 -7.71
N GLY A 42 -5.81 12.20 -6.78
CA GLY A 42 -6.10 11.02 -5.96
C GLY A 42 -6.47 9.78 -6.78
N PRO A 43 -7.52 9.83 -7.63
CA PRO A 43 -7.91 8.71 -8.48
C PRO A 43 -6.77 8.21 -9.39
N LEU A 44 -5.99 9.11 -10.00
CA LEU A 44 -4.84 8.70 -10.83
C LEU A 44 -3.77 7.96 -10.03
N LEU A 45 -3.46 8.44 -8.82
CA LEU A 45 -2.44 7.85 -7.96
C LEU A 45 -2.85 6.45 -7.49
N VAL A 46 -4.12 6.28 -7.09
CA VAL A 46 -4.67 4.96 -6.70
C VAL A 46 -4.72 4.01 -7.88
N LEU A 47 -5.08 4.46 -9.09
CA LEU A 47 -5.06 3.61 -10.29
C LEU A 47 -3.67 3.07 -10.60
N GLY A 48 -2.64 3.94 -10.52
CA GLY A 48 -1.26 3.52 -10.71
C GLY A 48 -0.81 2.48 -9.68
N HIS A 49 -1.15 2.72 -8.40
CA HIS A 49 -0.83 1.79 -7.31
C HIS A 49 -1.55 0.44 -7.48
N GLY A 50 -2.87 0.48 -7.74
CA GLY A 50 -3.69 -0.71 -7.91
C GLY A 50 -3.28 -1.55 -9.12
N LEU A 51 -2.68 -0.96 -10.16
CA LEU A 51 -2.14 -1.71 -11.30
C LEU A 51 -0.91 -2.55 -10.90
N LEU A 52 -0.04 -2.03 -10.03
CA LEU A 52 1.08 -2.82 -9.48
C LEU A 52 0.57 -3.94 -8.59
N GLU A 53 -0.44 -3.69 -7.75
CA GLU A 53 -1.07 -4.71 -6.92
C GLU A 53 -1.69 -5.81 -7.79
N LEU A 54 -2.43 -5.45 -8.84
CA LEU A 54 -3.05 -6.38 -9.77
C LEU A 54 -2.00 -7.25 -10.46
N LEU A 55 -0.91 -6.65 -10.94
CA LEU A 55 0.21 -7.37 -11.53
C LEU A 55 0.82 -8.36 -10.53
N MET A 56 1.09 -7.94 -9.29
CA MET A 56 1.61 -8.80 -8.24
C MET A 56 0.66 -9.96 -7.93
N LEU A 57 -0.65 -9.71 -7.86
CA LEU A 57 -1.67 -10.74 -7.68
C LEU A 57 -1.65 -11.77 -8.81
N PHE A 58 -1.56 -11.34 -10.07
CA PHE A 58 -1.41 -12.26 -11.20
C PHE A 58 -0.14 -13.09 -11.11
N LEU A 59 1.00 -12.48 -10.77
CA LEU A 59 2.25 -13.21 -10.57
C LEU A 59 2.14 -14.25 -9.44
N LEU A 60 1.48 -13.89 -8.34
CA LEU A 60 1.23 -14.80 -7.23
C LEU A 60 0.40 -16.02 -7.68
N LEU A 61 -0.66 -15.79 -8.46
CA LEU A 61 -1.50 -16.83 -9.04
C LEU A 61 -0.74 -17.73 -10.05
N LEU A 62 0.21 -17.16 -10.81
CA LEU A 62 1.04 -17.89 -11.77
C LEU A 62 2.16 -18.73 -11.12
N GLY A 63 2.28 -18.70 -9.79
CA GLY A 63 3.22 -19.54 -9.05
C GLY A 63 4.33 -18.79 -8.33
N LEU A 64 4.37 -17.45 -8.37
CA LEU A 64 5.33 -16.67 -7.56
C LEU A 64 5.15 -16.94 -6.06
N GLY A 65 3.94 -17.33 -5.63
CA GLY A 65 3.65 -17.66 -4.24
C GLY A 65 4.45 -18.83 -3.68
N SER A 66 4.65 -19.89 -4.48
CA SER A 66 5.45 -21.05 -4.04
C SER A 66 6.94 -20.70 -3.92
N PHE A 67 7.44 -19.83 -4.80
CA PHE A 67 8.79 -19.30 -4.73
C PHE A 67 8.99 -18.40 -3.49
N LEU A 68 8.06 -17.48 -3.24
CA LEU A 68 8.09 -16.60 -2.06
C LEU A 68 7.95 -17.36 -0.75
N ALA A 69 7.24 -18.49 -0.74
CA ALA A 69 7.10 -19.36 0.44
C ALA A 69 8.38 -20.13 0.80
N HIS A 70 9.39 -20.15 -0.07
CA HIS A 70 10.66 -20.80 0.24
C HIS A 70 11.33 -20.11 1.45
N PRO A 71 11.72 -20.83 2.52
CA PRO A 71 12.23 -20.22 3.75
C PRO A 71 13.36 -19.20 3.56
N THR A 72 14.29 -19.47 2.65
CA THR A 72 15.40 -18.55 2.35
C THR A 72 14.90 -17.27 1.68
N VAL A 73 14.03 -17.38 0.68
CA VAL A 73 13.48 -16.23 -0.04
C VAL A 73 12.64 -15.37 0.90
N SER A 74 11.74 -15.99 1.67
CA SER A 74 10.91 -15.30 2.66
C SER A 74 11.74 -14.53 3.69
N ARG A 75 12.81 -15.14 4.23
CA ARG A 75 13.71 -14.45 5.19
C ARG A 75 14.43 -13.25 4.56
N VAL A 76 14.93 -13.39 3.34
CA VAL A 76 15.60 -12.28 2.65
C VAL A 76 14.62 -11.13 2.42
N VAL A 77 13.42 -11.43 1.91
CA VAL A 77 12.36 -10.42 1.71
C VAL A 77 11.96 -9.78 3.04
N ALA A 78 11.84 -10.55 4.11
CA ALA A 78 11.47 -10.01 5.43
C ALA A 78 12.55 -9.05 5.98
N VAL A 79 13.84 -9.39 5.87
CA VAL A 79 14.93 -8.54 6.35
C VAL A 79 15.06 -7.28 5.51
N LEU A 80 15.06 -7.41 4.18
CA LEU A 80 15.17 -6.26 3.27
C LEU A 80 13.94 -5.37 3.37
N GLY A 81 12.75 -5.96 3.34
CA GLY A 81 11.48 -5.24 3.49
C GLY A 81 11.40 -4.54 4.84
N GLY A 82 11.77 -5.20 5.93
CA GLY A 82 11.84 -4.59 7.26
C GLY A 82 12.80 -3.41 7.33
N ALA A 83 14.00 -3.54 6.73
CA ALA A 83 14.96 -2.44 6.66
C ALA A 83 14.41 -1.23 5.87
N VAL A 84 13.75 -1.48 4.73
CA VAL A 84 13.09 -0.43 3.95
C VAL A 84 11.96 0.22 4.74
N LEU A 85 11.13 -0.55 5.47
CA LEU A 85 10.07 0.00 6.31
C LEU A 85 10.61 0.88 7.44
N LEU A 86 11.72 0.48 8.07
CA LEU A 86 12.39 1.32 9.06
C LEU A 86 12.90 2.62 8.45
N TRP A 87 13.52 2.55 7.27
CA TRP A 87 14.00 3.73 6.55
C TRP A 87 12.86 4.68 6.21
N LEU A 88 11.78 4.18 5.59
CA LEU A 88 10.58 4.97 5.27
C LEU A 88 9.95 5.59 6.53
N GLY A 89 9.84 4.83 7.62
CA GLY A 89 9.32 5.34 8.88
C GLY A 89 10.18 6.49 9.45
N THR A 90 11.50 6.38 9.38
CA THR A 90 12.39 7.47 9.82
C THR A 90 12.30 8.71 8.95
N ASP A 91 12.13 8.54 7.64
CA ASP A 91 11.97 9.63 6.68
C ASP A 91 10.67 10.40 6.92
N MET A 92 9.57 9.69 7.22
CA MET A 92 8.30 10.30 7.59
C MET A 92 8.39 11.11 8.89
N ILE A 93 9.03 10.57 9.93
CA ILE A 93 9.22 11.30 11.20
C ILE A 93 10.03 12.58 10.96
N ARG A 94 11.09 12.51 10.16
CA ARG A 94 11.91 13.68 9.80
C ARG A 94 11.11 14.72 9.03
N SER A 95 10.35 14.29 8.02
CA SER A 95 9.51 15.18 7.20
C SER A 95 8.44 15.87 8.03
N ALA A 96 7.82 15.16 8.98
CA ALA A 96 6.83 15.72 9.90
C ALA A 96 7.42 16.73 10.90
N MET A 97 8.70 16.60 11.26
CA MET A 97 9.40 17.55 12.15
C MET A 97 9.99 18.76 11.41
N ALA A 98 10.22 18.65 10.10
CA ALA A 98 10.86 19.68 9.28
C ALA A 98 9.87 20.68 8.64
N GLY A 99 8.58 20.37 8.64
CA GLY A 99 7.49 21.28 8.27
C GLY A 99 6.84 21.92 9.49
#